data_AF-A0A8S3G0C8-F1
#
_entry.id   AF-A0A8S3G0C8-F1
#
_cell.length_a   1.000
_cell.length_b   1.000
_cell.length_c   1.000
_cell.angle_alpha   90.00
_cell.angle_beta   90.00
_cell.angle_gamma   90.00
#
_symmetry.space_group_name_H-M   'P 1'
#
loop_
_entity.id
_entity.type
_entity.pdbx_description
1 polymer ?
#
loop_
_entity_poly.entity_id
_entity_poly.type
_entity_poly.pdbx_seq_one_letter_code
_entity_poly.pdbx_strand_id
1 'polypeptide(L)'
;AIENTRLLKTYADIDQRVSQLGYMIKHLAKSCDIGDASRGTLSSYAYIIMVIHFLQQIKPSVLPVLQQLSDNQTTKDSMYKKCSKWNVYFYENLHEINNLWKNENKLSVGKLWIEFL
;
A
#
# COMPACT_ATOMS: atom_id res chain seq x y z
N ALA A 1 -4.34 15.14 5.18
CA ALA A 1 -3.54 14.06 4.56
C ALA A 1 -2.88 13.10 5.57
N ILE A 2 -3.03 13.31 6.90
CA ILE A 2 -2.35 12.51 7.94
C ILE A 2 -2.66 11.02 7.82
N GLU A 3 -3.94 10.68 7.62
CA GLU A 3 -4.42 9.29 7.59
C GLU A 3 -3.82 8.48 6.44
N ASN A 4 -3.75 9.07 5.23
CA ASN A 4 -3.13 8.40 4.08
C ASN A 4 -1.63 8.20 4.28
N THR A 5 -0.93 9.18 4.86
CA THR A 5 0.50 9.04 5.18
C THR A 5 0.72 7.87 6.15
N ARG A 6 -0.16 7.72 7.14
CA ARG A 6 -0.11 6.62 8.10
C ARG A 6 -0.42 5.27 7.45
N LEU A 7 -1.40 5.22 6.55
CA LEU A 7 -1.73 4.04 5.76
C LEU A 7 -0.53 3.60 4.90
N LEU A 8 0.06 4.53 4.15
CA LEU A 8 1.24 4.25 3.30
C LEU A 8 2.43 3.76 4.12
N LYS A 9 2.66 4.37 5.29
CA LYS A 9 3.69 3.92 6.23
C LYS A 9 3.44 2.48 6.70
N THR A 10 2.21 2.18 7.08
CA THR A 10 1.84 0.82 7.53
C THR A 10 2.10 -0.20 6.44
N TYR A 11 1.76 0.08 5.18
CA TYR A 11 2.13 -0.80 4.07
C TYR A 11 3.64 -0.98 3.90
N ALA A 12 4.41 0.09 4.03
CA ALA A 12 5.87 0.04 3.94
C ALA A 12 6.50 -0.79 5.08
N ASP A 13 5.88 -0.79 6.26
CA ASP A 13 6.33 -1.53 7.44
C ASP A 13 5.93 -3.03 7.39
N ILE A 14 4.93 -3.42 6.59
CA ILE A 14 4.52 -4.83 6.38
C ILE A 14 5.57 -5.61 5.58
N ASP A 15 6.07 -5.02 4.49
CA ASP A 15 7.02 -5.68 3.60
C ASP A 15 7.99 -4.67 2.97
N GLN A 16 9.30 -4.91 3.14
CA GLN A 16 10.37 -4.03 2.64
C GLN A 16 10.29 -3.81 1.13
N ARG A 17 9.77 -4.78 0.37
CA ARG A 17 9.64 -4.70 -1.10
C ARG A 17 8.72 -3.56 -1.52
N VAL A 18 7.76 -3.16 -0.68
CA VAL A 18 6.88 -1.99 -0.94
C VAL A 18 7.70 -0.72 -1.07
N SER A 19 8.60 -0.47 -0.12
CA SER A 19 9.45 0.72 -0.14
C SER A 19 10.39 0.69 -1.35
N GLN A 20 10.99 -0.47 -1.64
CA GLN A 20 11.91 -0.62 -2.78
C GLN A 20 11.21 -0.35 -4.11
N LEU A 21 10.05 -0.97 -4.37
CA LEU A 21 9.25 -0.73 -5.57
C LEU A 21 8.74 0.72 -5.63
N GLY A 22 8.37 1.30 -4.49
CA GLY A 22 8.00 2.70 -4.38
C GLY A 22 9.11 3.67 -4.79
N TYR A 23 10.37 3.38 -4.46
CA TYR A 23 11.52 4.15 -4.95
C TYR A 23 11.75 3.94 -6.45
N MET A 24 11.65 2.70 -6.93
CA MET A 24 11.85 2.37 -8.35
C MET A 24 10.83 3.09 -9.24
N ILE A 25 9.53 3.07 -8.89
CA ILE A 25 8.51 3.77 -9.69
C ILE A 25 8.67 5.29 -9.67
N LYS A 26 9.07 5.86 -8.53
CA LYS A 26 9.35 7.30 -8.45
C LYS A 26 10.53 7.70 -9.32
N HIS A 27 11.58 6.88 -9.31
CA HIS A 27 12.74 7.11 -10.17
C HIS A 27 12.35 7.02 -11.64
N LEU A 28 11.62 5.98 -12.05
CA LEU A 28 11.12 5.82 -13.41
C LEU A 28 10.23 7.01 -13.84
N ALA A 29 9.25 7.38 -13.02
CA ALA A 29 8.33 8.48 -13.32
C ALA A 29 9.08 9.81 -13.48
N LYS A 30 10.13 10.04 -12.69
CA LYS A 30 11.00 11.20 -12.82
C LYS A 30 11.83 11.15 -14.12
N SER A 31 12.42 10.01 -14.44
CA SER A 31 13.22 9.83 -15.67
C SER A 31 12.38 9.99 -16.94
N CYS A 32 11.09 9.66 -16.89
CA CYS A 32 10.17 9.82 -18.01
C CYS A 32 9.41 11.17 -18.02
N ASP A 33 9.67 12.08 -17.07
CA ASP A 33 8.94 13.35 -16.89
C ASP A 33 7.40 13.21 -16.75
N ILE A 34 6.96 12.14 -16.07
CA ILE A 34 5.53 11.81 -15.85
C ILE A 34 5.09 11.89 -14.38
N GLY A 35 5.92 12.46 -13.51
CA GLY A 35 5.71 12.51 -12.05
C GLY A 35 5.23 13.85 -11.48
N ASP A 36 4.80 14.79 -12.32
CA ASP A 36 4.43 16.15 -11.94
C ASP A 36 2.94 16.45 -12.20
N ALA A 37 2.15 16.36 -11.13
CA ALA A 37 0.71 16.64 -11.18
C ALA A 37 0.38 18.10 -11.53
N SER A 38 1.28 19.05 -11.27
CA SER A 38 1.06 20.45 -11.64
C SER A 38 1.14 20.66 -13.16
N ARG A 39 1.83 19.76 -13.86
CA ARG A 39 1.97 19.75 -15.32
C ARG A 39 1.03 18.77 -16.01
N GLY A 40 -0.01 18.29 -15.32
CA GLY A 40 -1.04 17.41 -15.89
C GLY A 40 -0.68 15.93 -15.94
N THR A 41 0.42 15.50 -15.31
CA THR A 41 0.80 14.09 -15.19
C THR A 41 0.41 13.53 -13.81
N LEU A 42 0.80 12.30 -13.46
CA LEU A 42 0.39 11.70 -12.19
C LEU A 42 1.25 12.21 -11.02
N SER A 43 0.61 12.38 -9.86
CA SER A 43 1.35 12.69 -8.63
C SER A 43 2.20 11.50 -8.17
N SER A 44 3.29 11.78 -7.46
CA SER A 44 4.07 10.73 -6.77
C SER A 44 3.22 9.84 -5.85
N TYR A 45 2.15 10.38 -5.26
CA TYR A 45 1.23 9.61 -4.43
C TYR A 45 0.44 8.59 -5.26
N ALA A 46 -0.03 8.96 -6.45
CA ALA A 46 -0.77 8.07 -7.33
C ALA A 46 0.08 6.84 -7.73
N TYR A 47 1.35 7.04 -8.06
CA TYR A 47 2.27 5.93 -8.34
C TYR A 47 2.47 4.98 -7.16
N ILE A 48 2.55 5.50 -5.93
CA ILE A 48 2.63 4.64 -4.74
C ILE A 48 1.36 3.83 -4.54
N ILE A 49 0.18 4.43 -4.77
CA ILE A 49 -1.09 3.70 -4.71
C ILE A 49 -1.15 2.60 -5.78
N MET A 50 -0.67 2.85 -7.00
CA MET A 50 -0.58 1.82 -8.05
C MET A 50 0.31 0.65 -7.63
N VAL A 51 1.48 0.92 -7.04
CA VAL A 51 2.37 -0.14 -6.53
C VAL A 51 1.68 -0.95 -5.43
N ILE A 52 1.04 -0.31 -4.46
CA ILE A 52 0.31 -1.00 -3.39
C ILE A 52 -0.82 -1.85 -3.97
N HIS A 53 -1.59 -1.31 -4.90
CA HIS A 53 -2.67 -2.04 -5.55
C HIS A 53 -2.15 -3.28 -6.28
N PHE A 54 -1.07 -3.15 -7.06
CA PHE A 54 -0.43 -4.29 -7.72
C PHE A 54 -0.01 -5.38 -6.72
N LEU A 55 0.63 -5.00 -5.61
CA LEU A 55 1.07 -5.93 -4.58
C LEU A 55 -0.09 -6.62 -3.84
N GLN A 56 -1.28 -6.01 -3.83
CA GLN A 56 -2.51 -6.64 -3.34
C GLN A 56 -3.11 -7.64 -4.35
N GLN A 57 -2.96 -7.38 -5.66
CA GLN A 57 -3.58 -8.18 -6.72
C GLN A 57 -2.73 -9.37 -7.21
N ILE A 58 -1.40 -9.26 -7.17
CA ILE A 58 -0.50 -10.34 -7.61
C ILE A 58 -0.77 -11.64 -6.84
N LYS A 59 -0.52 -12.80 -7.46
CA LYS A 59 -0.73 -14.12 -6.85
C LYS A 59 0.58 -14.90 -6.72
N PRO A 60 0.96 -15.35 -5.51
CA PRO A 60 0.36 -15.02 -4.20
C PRO A 60 0.52 -13.53 -3.86
N SER A 61 -0.41 -12.95 -3.10
CA SER A 61 -0.37 -11.51 -2.79
C SER A 61 0.78 -11.16 -1.84
N VAL A 62 1.35 -9.97 -2.04
CA VAL A 62 2.42 -9.44 -1.19
C VAL A 62 1.87 -8.55 -0.08
N LEU A 63 0.68 -7.98 -0.27
CA LEU A 63 0.00 -7.15 0.72
C LEU A 63 -1.46 -7.56 0.91
N PRO A 64 -2.01 -7.39 2.13
CA PRO A 64 -3.45 -7.41 2.35
C PRO A 64 -4.08 -6.06 1.98
N VAL A 65 -5.41 -5.99 2.01
CA VAL A 65 -6.15 -4.72 2.00
C VAL A 65 -6.42 -4.32 3.45
N LEU A 66 -5.62 -3.40 4.02
CA LEU A 66 -5.69 -3.05 5.45
C LEU A 66 -7.06 -2.52 5.89
N GLN A 67 -7.81 -1.92 4.96
CA GLN A 67 -9.15 -1.38 5.20
C GLN A 67 -10.24 -2.47 5.28
N GLN A 68 -9.91 -3.70 4.89
CA GLN A 68 -10.80 -4.87 4.93
C GLN A 68 -10.39 -5.89 6.00
N LEU A 69 -9.26 -5.69 6.67
CA LEU A 69 -8.84 -6.56 7.76
C LEU A 69 -9.67 -6.27 9.01
N SER A 70 -10.03 -7.35 9.71
CA SER A 70 -10.71 -7.35 11.00
C SER A 70 -10.27 -8.58 11.78
N ASP A 71 -10.01 -8.43 13.07
CA ASP A 71 -9.82 -9.57 13.97
C ASP A 71 -11.14 -9.97 14.65
N ASN A 72 -11.09 -11.00 15.51
CA ASN A 72 -12.28 -11.46 16.24
C ASN A 72 -12.81 -10.45 17.27
N GLN A 73 -12.02 -9.41 17.61
CA GLN A 73 -12.40 -8.36 18.55
C GLN A 73 -12.90 -7.09 17.84
N THR A 74 -12.67 -7.00 16.52
CA THR A 74 -13.04 -5.87 15.69
C THR A 74 -14.55 -5.87 15.50
N THR A 75 -15.21 -4.87 16.10
CA THR A 75 -16.64 -4.64 15.90
C THR A 75 -16.88 -3.73 14.69
N LYS A 76 -18.09 -3.74 14.14
CA LYS A 76 -18.44 -2.83 13.04
C LYS A 76 -18.24 -1.36 13.40
N ASP A 77 -18.43 -1.01 14.68
CA ASP A 77 -18.22 0.34 15.19
C ASP A 77 -16.73 0.69 15.28
N SER A 78 -15.84 -0.27 15.61
CA SER A 78 -14.39 -0.02 15.63
C SER A 78 -13.78 0.08 14.22
N MET A 79 -14.42 -0.52 13.21
CA MET A 79 -14.07 -0.35 11.79
C MET A 79 -14.50 1.00 11.20
N TYR A 80 -15.03 1.90 12.01
CA TYR A 80 -15.46 3.22 11.57
C TYR A 80 -14.71 4.32 12.31
N LYS A 81 -13.70 4.88 11.63
CA LYS A 81 -12.99 6.08 12.08
C LYS A 81 -13.35 7.23 11.15
N LYS A 82 -14.15 8.19 11.62
CA LYS A 82 -14.56 9.33 10.80
C LYS A 82 -13.49 10.42 10.76
N CYS A 83 -13.05 10.80 9.55
CA CYS A 83 -12.29 12.03 9.33
C CYS A 83 -13.01 12.86 8.27
N SER A 84 -13.48 14.05 8.66
CA SER A 84 -14.36 14.88 7.84
C SER A 84 -15.63 14.12 7.39
N LYS A 85 -15.70 13.69 6.12
CA LYS A 85 -16.85 12.96 5.54
C LYS A 85 -16.52 11.51 5.20
N TRP A 86 -15.30 11.05 5.47
CA TRP A 86 -14.82 9.74 5.01
C TRP A 86 -14.52 8.82 6.20
N ASN A 87 -14.78 7.53 6.01
CA ASN A 87 -14.22 6.50 6.89
C ASN A 87 -12.75 6.31 6.54
N VAL A 88 -11.87 6.58 7.50
CA VAL A 88 -10.41 6.46 7.39
C VAL A 88 -9.86 5.27 8.19
N TYR A 89 -10.73 4.36 8.59
CA TYR A 89 -10.32 3.13 9.25
C TYR A 89 -9.40 2.30 8.34
N PHE A 90 -8.36 1.75 8.94
CA PHE A 90 -7.58 0.64 8.43
C PHE A 90 -6.92 -0.06 9.62
N TYR A 91 -6.59 -1.33 9.45
CA TYR A 91 -5.89 -2.10 10.48
C TYR A 91 -4.42 -1.69 10.55
N GLU A 92 -3.94 -1.25 11.71
CA GLU A 92 -2.60 -0.66 11.88
C GLU A 92 -1.64 -1.52 12.70
N ASN A 93 -2.17 -2.48 13.46
CA ASN A 93 -1.35 -3.29 14.37
C ASN A 93 -0.54 -4.33 13.58
N LEU A 94 0.72 -4.00 13.28
CA LEU A 94 1.64 -4.82 12.50
C LEU A 94 1.86 -6.23 13.09
N HIS A 95 1.90 -6.36 14.42
CA HIS A 95 2.08 -7.65 15.07
C HIS A 95 0.92 -8.59 14.79
N GLU A 96 -0.30 -8.06 14.81
CA GLU A 96 -1.52 -8.83 14.53
C GLU A 96 -1.74 -9.03 13.03
N ILE A 97 -1.36 -8.07 12.17
CA ILE A 97 -1.44 -8.22 10.71
C ILE A 97 -0.70 -9.48 10.26
N ASN A 98 0.50 -9.74 10.79
CA ASN A 98 1.27 -10.94 10.45
C ASN A 98 0.60 -12.24 10.91
N ASN A 99 -0.28 -12.19 11.91
CA ASN A 99 -1.05 -13.34 12.38
C ASN A 99 -2.33 -13.54 11.54
N LEU A 100 -3.00 -12.43 11.17
CA LEU A 100 -4.24 -12.44 10.39
C LEU A 100 -4.01 -12.74 8.91
N TRP A 101 -2.86 -12.31 8.38
CA TRP A 101 -2.53 -12.43 6.98
C TRP A 101 -1.08 -12.90 6.82
N LYS A 102 -0.91 -14.04 6.15
CA LYS A 102 0.41 -14.62 5.88
C LYS A 102 0.86 -14.29 4.47
N ASN A 103 2.01 -13.63 4.38
CA ASN A 103 2.69 -13.40 3.10
C ASN A 103 3.37 -14.68 2.60
N GLU A 104 2.74 -15.36 1.65
CA GLU A 104 3.30 -16.54 1.00
C GLU A 104 4.18 -16.19 -0.21
N ASN A 105 4.19 -14.94 -0.65
CA ASN A 105 4.94 -14.52 -1.83
C ASN A 105 6.45 -14.45 -1.57
N LYS A 106 7.20 -15.23 -2.36
CA LYS A 106 8.67 -15.31 -2.32
C LYS A 106 9.35 -14.68 -3.54
N LEU A 107 8.62 -13.96 -4.40
CA LEU A 107 9.21 -13.29 -5.55
C LEU A 107 10.18 -12.20 -5.08
N SER A 108 11.32 -12.12 -5.76
CA SER A 108 12.29 -11.06 -5.54
C SER A 108 11.72 -9.71 -5.99
N VAL A 109 12.29 -8.62 -5.48
CA VAL A 109 11.93 -7.25 -5.88
C VAL A 109 12.04 -7.08 -7.40
N GLY A 110 13.11 -7.60 -8.00
CA GLY A 110 13.31 -7.52 -9.45
C GLY A 110 12.22 -8.23 -10.23
N LYS A 111 11.79 -9.42 -9.78
CA LYS A 111 10.67 -10.13 -10.43
C LYS A 111 9.36 -9.37 -10.27
N LEU A 112 9.06 -8.86 -9.06
CA LEU A 112 7.88 -8.03 -8.82
C LEU A 112 7.87 -6.76 -9.67
N TRP A 113 9.04 -6.13 -9.86
CA TRP A 113 9.17 -4.95 -10.70
C TRP A 113 8.85 -5.25 -12.16
N ILE A 114 9.35 -6.37 -12.70
CA ILE A 114 9.05 -6.77 -14.08
C ILE A 114 7.57 -7.11 -14.26
N GLU A 115 6.93 -7.76 -13.27
CA GLU A 115 5.49 -8.04 -13.33
C GLU A 115 4.60 -6.80 -13.16
N PHE A 116 5.16 -5.70 -12.65
CA PHE A 116 4.45 -4.43 -12.49
C PHE A 116 4.43 -3.57 -13.76
N LEU A 117 5.46 -3.68 -14.61
CA LEU A 117 5.60 -2.92 -15.86
C LEU A 117 4.68 -3.46 -16.96
#